data_AF-A0A370BIC6-F1
#
_entry.id   AF-A0A370BIC6-F1
#
_cell.length_a   1.000
_cell.length_b   1.000
_cell.length_c   1.000
_cell.angle_alpha   90.00
_cell.angle_beta   90.00
_cell.angle_gamma   90.00
#
_symmetry.space_group_name_H-M   'P 1'
#
loop_
_entity.id
_entity.type
_entity.pdbx_description
1 polymer ?
#
loop_
_entity_poly.entity_id
_entity_poly.type
_entity_poly.pdbx_seq_one_letter_code
_entity_poly.pdbx_strand_id
1 'polypeptide(L)'
;MSLVNLAHVCSHLNNACKARLGLTSIPHSKLHLKLALALQNDGYISSVVRGGPTPPPVHPILGNPNPIDEVEGIEPLTQSNIATRRLWLGLKYWQSEPVLGKLSLVSKPTRRVTIDVAGLRRVIRGERDNTVEGIRSPGESLYISTDRGILEARECVEKKLGGLVLCRVR
;
A
#
# COMPACT_ATOMS: atom_id res chain seq x y z
N MET A 1 -11.12 -1.49 10.69
CA MET A 1 -10.19 -1.86 9.60
C MET A 1 -10.65 -3.18 8.99
N SER A 2 -10.98 -3.23 7.69
CA SER A 2 -11.40 -4.47 7.02
C SER A 2 -10.21 -5.13 6.34
N LEU A 3 -9.75 -6.26 6.89
CA LEU A 3 -8.70 -7.08 6.26
C LEU A 3 -9.20 -7.79 5.00
N VAL A 4 -10.52 -7.98 4.86
CA VAL A 4 -11.14 -8.55 3.64
C VAL A 4 -10.93 -7.60 2.47
N ASN A 5 -11.26 -6.32 2.66
CA ASN A 5 -11.08 -5.31 1.62
C ASN A 5 -9.61 -5.11 1.27
N LEU A 6 -8.72 -5.17 2.27
CA LEU A 6 -7.29 -5.14 2.03
C LEU A 6 -6.84 -6.34 1.17
N ALA A 7 -7.34 -7.56 1.45
CA ALA A 7 -7.04 -8.74 0.63
C ALA A 7 -7.44 -8.55 -0.84
N HIS A 8 -8.62 -7.98 -1.09
CA HIS A 8 -9.07 -7.64 -2.45
C HIS A 8 -8.17 -6.61 -3.12
N VAL A 9 -7.73 -5.57 -2.39
CA VAL A 9 -6.78 -4.57 -2.89
C VAL A 9 -5.44 -5.20 -3.22
N CYS A 10 -4.89 -6.07 -2.37
CA CYS A 10 -3.64 -6.79 -2.63
C CYS A 10 -3.71 -7.59 -3.94
N SER A 11 -4.78 -8.39 -4.10
CA SER A 11 -5.00 -9.19 -5.30
C SER A 11 -5.20 -8.32 -6.54
N HIS A 12 -5.95 -7.22 -6.40
CA HIS A 12 -6.18 -6.27 -7.49
C HIS A 12 -4.88 -5.62 -7.97
N LEU A 13 -4.02 -5.17 -7.05
CA LEU A 13 -2.71 -4.58 -7.39
C LEU A 13 -1.80 -5.59 -8.10
N ASN A 14 -1.76 -6.83 -7.63
CA ASN A 14 -1.03 -7.91 -8.31
C ASN A 14 -1.53 -8.11 -9.75
N ASN A 15 -2.84 -8.10 -9.96
CA ASN A 15 -3.43 -8.27 -11.29
C ASN A 15 -3.14 -7.06 -12.19
N ALA A 16 -3.22 -5.84 -11.66
CA ALA A 16 -2.91 -4.62 -12.39
C ALA A 16 -1.43 -4.57 -12.83
N CYS A 17 -0.51 -4.98 -11.96
CA CYS A 17 0.92 -5.07 -12.30
C CYS A 17 1.19 -6.14 -13.37
N LYS A 18 0.54 -7.31 -13.26
CA LYS A 18 0.62 -8.36 -14.30
C LYS A 18 0.08 -7.90 -15.65
N ALA A 19 -0.99 -7.11 -15.65
CA ALA A 19 -1.58 -6.52 -16.84
C ALA A 19 -0.80 -5.30 -17.36
N ARG A 20 0.30 -4.90 -16.71
CA ARG A 20 1.14 -3.76 -17.09
C ARG A 20 0.38 -2.43 -17.20
N LEU A 21 -0.61 -2.23 -16.33
CA LEU A 21 -1.36 -0.97 -16.29
C LEU A 21 -0.52 0.14 -15.67
N GLY A 22 -0.45 1.31 -16.29
CA GLY A 22 0.24 2.47 -15.71
C GLY A 22 -0.50 3.11 -14.53
N LEU A 23 -1.83 2.97 -14.50
CA LEU A 23 -2.71 3.57 -13.51
C LEU A 23 -3.76 2.55 -13.09
N THR A 24 -4.12 2.53 -11.80
CA THR A 24 -5.19 1.69 -11.29
C THR A 24 -6.00 2.39 -10.20
N SER A 25 -7.21 1.90 -9.91
CA SER A 25 -8.08 2.49 -8.89
C SER A 25 -8.51 1.49 -7.82
N ILE A 26 -8.45 1.90 -6.57
CA ILE A 26 -8.87 1.10 -5.40
C ILE A 26 -9.96 1.85 -4.60
N PRO A 27 -10.81 1.14 -3.84
CA PRO A 27 -11.82 1.78 -3.01
C PRO A 27 -11.20 2.69 -1.95
N HIS A 28 -11.77 3.88 -1.77
CA HIS A 28 -11.28 4.84 -0.80
C HIS A 28 -11.52 4.37 0.63
N SER A 29 -10.44 4.22 1.41
CA SER A 29 -10.51 4.03 2.86
C SER A 29 -9.27 4.60 3.54
N LYS A 30 -9.38 4.98 4.82
CA LYS A 30 -8.21 5.48 5.58
C LYS A 30 -7.08 4.45 5.65
N LEU A 31 -7.41 3.16 5.71
CA LEU A 31 -6.41 2.08 5.72
C LEU A 31 -5.67 2.03 4.37
N HIS A 32 -6.42 1.97 3.27
CA HIS A 32 -5.85 1.90 1.93
C HIS A 32 -5.01 3.12 1.62
N LEU A 33 -5.48 4.32 2.00
CA LEU A 33 -4.74 5.56 1.83
C LEU A 33 -3.40 5.52 2.59
N LYS A 34 -3.41 5.15 3.88
CA LYS A 34 -2.17 5.06 4.68
C LYS A 34 -1.19 4.03 4.12
N LEU A 35 -1.68 2.88 3.67
CA LEU A 35 -0.83 1.86 3.05
C LEU A 35 -0.27 2.33 1.71
N ALA A 36 -1.10 2.97 0.87
CA ALA A 36 -0.66 3.50 -0.42
C ALA A 36 0.40 4.60 -0.25
N LEU A 37 0.25 5.46 0.77
CA LEU A 37 1.26 6.47 1.11
C LEU A 37 2.56 5.83 1.61
N ALA A 38 2.49 4.78 2.43
CA ALA A 38 3.69 4.04 2.85
C ALA A 38 4.39 3.39 1.65
N LEU A 39 3.64 2.76 0.74
CA LEU A 39 4.17 2.19 -0.52
C LEU A 39 4.75 3.26 -1.45
N GLN A 40 4.21 4.48 -1.45
CA GLN A 40 4.74 5.60 -2.22
C GLN A 40 6.07 6.10 -1.63
N ASN A 41 6.13 6.25 -0.31
CA ASN A 41 7.35 6.69 0.41
C ASN A 41 8.50 5.70 0.20
N ASP A 42 8.21 4.40 0.24
CA ASP A 42 9.20 3.34 -0.02
C ASP A 42 9.51 3.16 -1.51
N GLY A 43 8.84 3.91 -2.38
CA GLY A 43 9.15 3.97 -3.81
C GLY A 43 8.49 2.90 -4.67
N TYR A 44 7.61 2.04 -4.14
CA TYR A 44 6.91 1.01 -4.92
C TYR A 44 5.84 1.58 -5.87
N ILE A 45 5.17 2.67 -5.47
CA ILE A 45 4.11 3.35 -6.25
C ILE A 45 4.60 4.75 -6.62
N SER A 46 4.20 5.29 -7.79
CA SER A 46 4.61 6.64 -8.23
C SER A 46 3.76 7.74 -7.60
N SER A 47 2.45 7.57 -7.61
CA SER A 47 1.50 8.61 -7.18
C SER A 47 0.28 8.01 -6.48
N VAL A 48 -0.24 8.74 -5.50
CA VAL A 48 -1.50 8.43 -4.81
C VAL A 48 -2.41 9.65 -4.89
N VAL A 49 -3.53 9.51 -5.60
CA VAL A 49 -4.47 10.61 -5.86
C VAL A 49 -5.88 10.21 -5.46
N ARG A 50 -6.62 11.13 -4.83
CA ARG A 50 -8.05 10.93 -4.56
C ARG A 50 -8.83 11.40 -5.77
N GLY A 51 -9.81 10.63 -6.22
CA GLY A 51 -10.64 10.99 -7.36
C GLY A 51 -12.01 10.31 -7.33
N GLY A 52 -12.78 10.53 -8.40
CA GLY A 52 -14.06 9.88 -8.63
C GLY A 52 -13.94 8.46 -9.21
N PRO A 53 -15.03 7.94 -9.80
CA PRO A 53 -15.02 6.66 -10.51
C PRO A 53 -14.21 6.70 -11.81
N THR A 54 -14.03 7.89 -12.38
CA THR A 54 -13.22 8.15 -13.57
C THR A 54 -11.77 8.48 -13.19
N PRO A 55 -10.80 8.12 -14.05
CA PRO A 55 -9.39 8.46 -13.81
C PRO A 55 -9.21 9.98 -13.82
N PRO A 56 -8.43 10.53 -12.87
CA PRO A 56 -8.03 11.93 -12.95
C PRO A 56 -7.11 12.12 -14.17
N PRO A 57 -7.12 13.31 -14.78
CA PRO A 57 -6.22 13.59 -15.87
C PRO A 57 -4.76 13.58 -15.40
N VAL A 58 -3.89 13.29 -16.37
CA VAL A 58 -2.45 13.21 -16.16
C VAL A 58 -1.84 14.59 -16.33
N HIS A 59 -0.89 14.93 -15.46
CA HIS A 59 -0.10 16.12 -15.60
C HIS A 59 0.71 16.04 -16.91
N PRO A 60 0.66 17.04 -17.82
CA PRO A 60 1.28 16.96 -19.15
C PRO A 60 2.79 16.67 -19.12
N ILE A 61 3.50 17.24 -18.13
CA ILE A 61 4.97 17.10 -17.98
C ILE A 61 5.36 15.88 -17.14
N LEU A 62 4.77 15.71 -15.95
CA LEU A 62 5.16 14.64 -15.01
C LEU A 62 4.58 13.28 -15.39
N GLY A 63 3.52 13.22 -16.21
CA GLY A 63 2.83 11.98 -16.56
C GLY A 63 2.11 11.30 -15.38
N ASN A 64 2.19 11.87 -14.18
CA ASN A 64 1.46 11.41 -13.00
C ASN A 64 0.03 11.99 -13.00
N PRO A 65 -0.98 11.26 -12.48
CA PRO A 65 -2.29 11.82 -12.22
C PRO A 65 -2.16 13.06 -11.31
N ASN A 66 -2.76 14.18 -11.70
CA ASN A 66 -2.76 15.41 -10.91
C ASN A 66 -4.11 15.53 -10.17
N PRO A 67 -4.13 15.70 -8.84
CA PRO A 67 -5.36 16.04 -8.12
C PRO A 67 -5.86 17.46 -8.44
N ILE A 68 -4.99 18.33 -8.96
CA ILE A 68 -5.31 19.72 -9.27
C ILE A 68 -5.47 19.80 -10.78
N ASP A 69 -6.70 19.66 -11.27
CA ASP A 69 -7.01 20.28 -12.55
C ASP A 69 -7.11 21.78 -12.35
N GLU A 70 -6.53 22.55 -13.26
CA GLU A 70 -6.77 24.00 -13.33
C GLU A 70 -8.27 24.30 -13.58
N VAL A 71 -9.05 23.29 -13.99
CA VAL A 71 -10.47 23.36 -14.36
C VAL A 71 -11.40 22.76 -13.30
N GLU A 72 -11.04 21.61 -12.71
CA GLU A 72 -11.80 20.95 -11.64
C GLU A 72 -10.96 20.91 -10.36
N GLY A 73 -11.23 21.84 -9.44
CA GLY A 73 -10.57 21.84 -8.13
C GLY A 73 -10.83 20.54 -7.34
N ILE A 74 -9.99 20.27 -6.34
CA ILE A 74 -10.16 19.11 -5.45
C ILE A 74 -11.51 19.21 -4.74
N GLU A 75 -12.49 18.44 -5.19
CA GLU A 75 -13.79 18.39 -4.53
C GLU A 75 -13.63 17.89 -3.08
N PRO A 76 -14.17 18.62 -2.08
CA PRO A 76 -14.06 18.20 -0.70
C PRO A 76 -14.80 16.89 -0.47
N LEU A 77 -14.30 16.04 0.43
CA LEU A 77 -14.96 14.79 0.79
C LEU A 77 -16.19 15.10 1.67
N THR A 78 -17.38 14.94 1.12
CA THR A 78 -18.68 15.17 1.78
C THR A 78 -19.42 13.84 1.94
N GLN A 79 -20.49 13.84 2.73
CA GLN A 79 -21.31 12.64 2.90
C GLN A 79 -21.98 12.19 1.60
N SER A 80 -22.28 13.11 0.68
CA SER A 80 -22.92 12.80 -0.60
C SER A 80 -21.97 12.14 -1.60
N ASN A 81 -20.66 12.43 -1.55
CA ASN A 81 -19.71 11.93 -2.54
C ASN A 81 -18.84 10.77 -2.06
N ILE A 82 -18.75 10.50 -0.75
CA ILE A 82 -17.83 9.49 -0.19
C ILE A 82 -17.99 8.09 -0.80
N ALA A 83 -19.20 7.73 -1.23
CA ALA A 83 -19.49 6.43 -1.84
C ALA A 83 -18.87 6.25 -3.22
N THR A 84 -18.73 7.33 -4.01
CA THR A 84 -18.18 7.28 -5.37
C THR A 84 -16.67 7.51 -5.41
N ARG A 85 -16.06 7.93 -4.29
CA ARG A 85 -14.63 8.23 -4.23
C ARG A 85 -13.75 6.99 -4.30
N ARG A 86 -12.66 7.13 -5.04
CA ARG A 86 -11.62 6.13 -5.24
C ARG A 86 -10.25 6.72 -4.96
N LEU A 87 -9.28 5.83 -4.75
CA LEU A 87 -7.86 6.15 -4.74
C LEU A 87 -7.26 5.67 -6.05
N TRP A 88 -6.68 6.60 -6.80
CA TRP A 88 -5.96 6.35 -8.03
C TRP A 88 -4.47 6.22 -7.72
N LEU A 89 -3.89 5.11 -8.15
CA LEU A 89 -2.52 4.70 -7.86
C LEU A 89 -1.72 4.60 -9.16
N GLY A 90 -0.61 5.30 -9.24
CA GLY A 90 0.34 5.22 -10.35
C GLY A 90 1.30 4.05 -10.15
N LEU A 91 1.28 3.05 -11.04
CA LEU A 91 2.14 1.89 -10.95
C LEU A 91 3.48 2.17 -11.64
N LYS A 92 4.57 1.67 -11.06
CA LYS A 92 5.92 1.85 -11.59
C LYS A 92 6.41 0.59 -12.31
N TYR A 93 7.12 0.80 -13.41
CA TYR A 93 7.77 -0.24 -14.17
C TYR A 93 9.21 0.20 -14.48
N TRP A 94 10.15 -0.72 -14.34
CA TRP A 94 11.57 -0.50 -14.64
C TRP A 94 12.08 -1.68 -15.46
N GLN A 95 12.80 -1.40 -16.56
CA GLN A 95 13.32 -2.45 -17.46
C GLN A 95 12.26 -3.49 -17.87
N SER A 96 11.03 -3.04 -18.15
CA SER A 96 9.90 -3.92 -18.48
C SER A 96 9.47 -4.88 -17.37
N GLU A 97 9.84 -4.64 -16.12
CA GLU A 97 9.36 -5.36 -14.94
C GLU A 97 8.60 -4.41 -13.98
N PRO A 98 7.55 -4.89 -13.28
CA PRO A 98 6.87 -4.07 -12.29
C PRO A 98 7.77 -3.86 -11.07
N VAL A 99 7.88 -2.61 -10.59
CA VAL A 99 8.63 -2.29 -9.37
C VAL A 99 7.88 -2.79 -8.13
N LEU A 100 6.55 -2.70 -8.16
CA LEU A 100 5.70 -3.34 -7.17
C LEU A 100 5.62 -4.84 -7.50
N GLY A 101 6.36 -5.64 -6.76
CA GLY A 101 6.30 -7.09 -6.87
C GLY A 101 5.02 -7.69 -6.27
N LYS A 102 5.06 -8.96 -5.88
CA LYS A 102 3.91 -9.69 -5.36
C LYS A 102 3.53 -9.18 -3.97
N LEU A 103 2.37 -8.53 -3.90
CA LEU A 103 1.74 -8.13 -2.65
C LEU A 103 0.99 -9.32 -2.03
N SER A 104 1.37 -9.72 -0.83
CA SER A 104 0.78 -10.86 -0.12
C SER A 104 0.26 -10.44 1.25
N LEU A 105 -0.95 -10.86 1.60
CA LEU A 105 -1.53 -10.57 2.90
C LEU A 105 -0.99 -11.54 3.96
N VAL A 106 -0.53 -11.00 5.10
CA VAL A 106 -0.04 -11.80 6.23
C VAL A 106 -1.16 -12.01 7.25
N SER A 107 -1.76 -10.92 7.75
CA SER A 107 -2.94 -11.01 8.62
C SER A 107 -4.20 -11.21 7.81
N LYS A 108 -4.81 -12.39 7.94
CA LYS A 108 -6.10 -12.72 7.32
C LYS A 108 -7.26 -12.31 8.23
N PRO A 109 -8.48 -12.09 7.70
CA PRO A 109 -9.66 -11.83 8.52
C PRO A 109 -9.90 -12.91 9.58
N THR A 110 -9.66 -14.17 9.25
CA THR A 110 -9.81 -15.34 10.13
C THR A 110 -8.67 -15.49 11.14
N ARG A 111 -7.49 -14.97 10.83
CA ARG A 111 -6.30 -15.05 11.68
C ARG A 111 -5.46 -13.80 11.57
N ARG A 112 -5.57 -12.95 12.60
CA ARG A 112 -4.76 -11.74 12.75
C ARG A 112 -3.43 -12.10 13.39
N VAL A 113 -2.34 -11.57 12.82
CA VAL A 113 -0.97 -11.85 13.26
C VAL A 113 -0.36 -10.56 13.78
N THR A 114 -0.18 -10.48 15.09
CA THR A 114 0.54 -9.38 15.74
C THR A 114 1.96 -9.80 16.05
N ILE A 115 2.88 -8.85 15.97
CA ILE A 115 4.30 -9.06 16.25
C ILE A 115 4.81 -7.99 17.20
N ASP A 116 5.66 -8.40 18.13
CA ASP A 116 6.33 -7.52 19.08
C ASP A 116 7.65 -6.99 18.50
N VAL A 117 8.29 -6.07 19.22
CA VAL A 117 9.55 -5.46 18.78
C VAL A 117 10.67 -6.49 18.73
N ALA A 118 10.71 -7.46 19.66
CA ALA A 118 11.74 -8.49 19.65
C ALA A 118 11.55 -9.47 18.48
N GLY A 119 10.30 -9.86 18.19
CA GLY A 119 9.95 -10.64 17.01
C GLY A 119 10.29 -9.92 15.71
N LEU A 120 10.00 -8.62 15.60
CA LEU A 120 10.37 -7.84 14.40
C LEU A 120 11.88 -7.81 14.18
N ARG A 121 12.69 -7.68 15.24
CA ARG A 121 14.16 -7.75 15.14
C ARG A 121 14.63 -9.10 14.60
N ARG A 122 14.01 -10.20 15.02
CA ARG A 122 14.29 -11.54 14.46
C ARG A 122 13.91 -11.61 12.97
N VAL A 123 12.71 -11.15 12.62
CA VAL A 123 12.21 -11.17 11.24
C VAL A 123 13.10 -10.38 10.28
N ILE A 124 13.57 -9.19 10.68
CA ILE A 124 14.47 -8.38 9.84
C ILE A 124 15.83 -9.04 9.64
N ARG A 125 16.31 -9.83 10.63
CA ARG A 125 17.54 -10.61 10.52
C ARG A 125 17.38 -11.89 9.70
N GLY A 126 16.19 -12.17 9.16
CA GLY A 126 15.90 -13.35 8.36
C GLY A 126 15.44 -14.58 9.16
N GLU A 127 15.36 -14.44 10.49
CA GLU A 127 14.83 -15.48 11.38
C GLU A 127 13.30 -15.49 11.33
N ARG A 128 12.71 -16.67 11.58
CA ARG A 128 11.26 -16.81 11.67
C ARG A 128 10.78 -16.41 13.06
N ASP A 129 9.72 -15.62 13.11
CA ASP A 129 8.98 -15.36 14.34
C ASP A 129 7.56 -15.90 14.25
N ASN A 130 7.26 -16.95 15.02
CA ASN A 130 5.94 -17.59 15.06
C ASN A 130 5.42 -17.97 13.65
N THR A 131 4.49 -17.17 13.13
CA THR A 131 3.84 -17.36 11.82
C THR A 131 4.48 -16.51 10.72
N VAL A 132 5.26 -15.48 11.07
CA VAL A 132 5.88 -14.56 10.12
C VAL A 132 7.27 -15.05 9.76
N GLU A 133 7.47 -15.34 8.47
CA GLU A 133 8.79 -15.69 7.95
C GLU A 133 9.71 -14.47 7.92
N GLY A 134 10.99 -14.68 8.20
CA GLY A 134 12.01 -13.66 8.09
C GLY A 134 12.09 -13.04 6.69
N ILE A 135 12.57 -11.79 6.65
CA ILE A 135 12.94 -11.09 5.43
C ILE A 135 14.26 -11.69 4.96
N ARG A 136 14.25 -12.35 3.80
CA ARG A 136 15.42 -13.11 3.30
C ARG A 136 15.94 -12.56 1.97
N SER A 137 15.07 -11.95 1.19
CA SER A 137 15.45 -11.38 -0.10
C SER A 137 15.60 -9.86 0.01
N PRO A 138 16.67 -9.27 -0.57
CA PRO A 138 16.76 -7.82 -0.72
C PRO A 138 15.55 -7.28 -1.49
N GLY A 139 15.03 -6.13 -1.06
CA GLY A 139 13.83 -5.53 -1.65
C GLY A 139 12.49 -6.02 -1.08
N GLU A 140 12.48 -7.04 -0.22
CA GLU A 140 11.30 -7.41 0.53
C GLU A 140 11.00 -6.39 1.64
N SER A 141 9.73 -6.01 1.74
CA SER A 141 9.21 -5.09 2.76
C SER A 141 7.99 -5.67 3.43
N LEU A 142 7.87 -5.39 4.73
CA LEU A 142 6.76 -5.86 5.55
C LEU A 142 6.08 -4.66 6.21
N TYR A 143 4.80 -4.49 5.94
CA TYR A 143 4.03 -3.37 6.47
C TYR A 143 3.25 -3.77 7.72
N ILE A 144 3.39 -2.98 8.78
CA ILE A 144 2.76 -3.21 10.07
C ILE A 144 1.85 -2.03 10.42
N SER A 145 0.63 -2.34 10.86
CA SER A 145 -0.26 -1.36 11.48
C SER A 145 0.10 -1.20 12.95
N THR A 146 0.60 -0.02 13.29
CA THR A 146 0.97 0.41 14.64
C THR A 146 -0.02 1.46 15.17
N ASP A 147 0.17 1.89 16.40
CA ASP A 147 -0.48 3.05 17.02
C ASP A 147 -0.17 4.37 16.27
N ARG A 148 1.04 4.51 15.70
CA ARG A 148 1.47 5.71 14.97
C ARG A 148 1.16 5.70 13.48
N GLY A 149 0.57 4.62 12.95
CA GLY A 149 0.24 4.48 11.53
C GLY A 149 0.73 3.17 10.92
N ILE A 150 0.69 3.12 9.59
CA ILE A 150 1.23 1.98 8.84
C ILE A 150 2.68 2.32 8.50
N LEU A 151 3.61 1.48 8.95
CA LEU A 151 5.05 1.67 8.80
C LEU A 151 5.68 0.38 8.29
N GLU A 152 6.86 0.49 7.72
CA GLU A 152 7.68 -0.66 7.32
C GLU A 152 8.37 -1.28 8.55
N ALA A 153 8.70 -2.57 8.49
CA ALA A 153 9.27 -3.31 9.62
C ALA A 153 10.55 -2.70 10.22
N ARG A 154 11.46 -2.18 9.39
CA ARG A 154 12.70 -1.53 9.82
C ARG A 154 12.40 -0.22 10.55
N GLU A 155 11.47 0.58 10.03
CA GLU A 155 10.99 1.79 10.72
C GLU A 155 10.32 1.46 12.06
N CYS A 156 9.54 0.37 12.11
CA CYS A 156 8.93 -0.11 13.35
C CYS A 156 10.01 -0.49 14.38
N VAL A 157 11.08 -1.17 13.97
CA VAL A 157 12.17 -1.54 14.88
C VAL A 157 12.94 -0.32 15.38
N GLU A 158 13.20 0.65 14.51
CA GLU A 158 13.85 1.91 14.86
C GLU A 158 13.02 2.67 15.91
N LYS A 159 11.71 2.79 15.67
CA LYS A 159 10.77 3.48 16.57
C LYS A 159 10.33 2.64 17.76
N LYS A 160 10.83 1.39 17.88
CA LYS A 160 10.47 0.41 18.93
C LYS A 160 8.95 0.17 19.03
N LEU A 161 8.30 0.04 17.88
CA LEU A 161 6.85 -0.21 17.77
C LEU A 161 6.59 -1.65 17.32
N GLY A 162 5.62 -2.31 17.97
CA GLY A 162 5.02 -3.55 17.50
C GLY A 162 3.67 -3.28 16.81
N GLY A 163 3.01 -4.32 16.32
CA GLY A 163 1.68 -4.14 15.76
C GLY A 163 1.15 -5.32 14.95
N LEU A 164 0.08 -5.06 14.22
CA LEU A 164 -0.56 -6.03 13.34
C LEU A 164 0.15 -6.07 11.99
N VAL A 165 0.66 -7.23 11.59
CA VAL A 165 1.35 -7.39 10.31
C VAL A 165 0.33 -7.45 9.17
N LEU A 166 0.30 -6.45 8.30
CA LEU A 166 -0.71 -6.32 7.25
C LEU A 166 -0.34 -7.17 6.03
N CYS A 167 0.68 -6.74 5.29
CA CYS A 167 1.07 -7.34 4.03
C CYS A 167 2.59 -7.32 3.84
N ARG A 168 3.06 -8.25 3.01
CA ARG A 168 4.44 -8.39 2.58
C ARG A 168 4.53 -8.14 1.08
N VAL A 169 5.49 -7.34 0.68
CA VAL A 169 5.85 -7.07 -0.71
C VAL A 169 7.11 -7.85 -1.03
N ARG A 170 7.11 -8.55 -2.17
CA ARG A 170 8.22 -9.36 -2.66
C ARG A 170 8.50 -9.05 -4.11
#